data_AF-A0A7C5KAD1-F1
#
_entry.id   AF-A0A7C5KAD1-F1
#
_cell.length_a   1.000
_cell.length_b   1.000
_cell.length_c   1.000
_cell.angle_alpha   90.00
_cell.angle_beta   90.00
_cell.angle_gamma   90.00
#
_symmetry.space_group_name_H-M   'P 1'
#
loop_
_entity.id
_entity.type
_entity.pdbx_description
1 polymer ?
#
loop_
_entity_poly.entity_id
_entity_poly.type
_entity_poly.pdbx_seq_one_letter_code
_entity_poly.pdbx_strand_id
1 'polypeptide(L)'
;LKVKAIPRPNINEAVNPLTIAIAAGYTFVARAYAYDIKHLKEIIKQAILHKGLALVDILQPCPTYNDINTKEWYAGEDRVDPKTGKPTPRLYKLEEVGYDPVVHDLNEDFDKKIAAMEKAREWGDKIPIGVFYKNELLPTFQERITQRIPFYIENPPAKQKICDDAGSPITDIDVFFKELRVT
;
A
#
# COMPACT_ATOMS: atom_id res chain seq x y z
N LEU A 1 12.05 -21.97 -5.82
CA LEU A 1 10.97 -21.90 -6.84
C LEU A 1 11.60 -22.00 -8.23
N LYS A 2 11.09 -22.86 -9.13
CA LYS A 2 11.58 -22.95 -10.52
C LYS A 2 10.38 -22.90 -11.49
N VAL A 3 10.02 -21.70 -11.94
CA VAL A 3 8.95 -21.48 -12.90
C VAL A 3 9.41 -21.78 -14.34
N LYS A 4 8.47 -21.93 -15.27
CA LYS A 4 8.71 -22.14 -16.71
C LYS A 4 9.73 -21.16 -17.32
N ALA A 5 9.69 -19.90 -16.90
CA ALA A 5 10.51 -18.82 -17.49
C ALA A 5 12.01 -18.89 -17.14
N ILE A 6 12.42 -19.68 -16.14
CA ILE A 6 13.81 -19.71 -15.67
C ILE A 6 14.45 -21.11 -15.82
N PRO A 7 15.69 -21.20 -16.33
CA PRO A 7 16.32 -22.50 -16.61
C PRO A 7 16.73 -23.26 -15.34
N ARG A 8 16.97 -22.53 -14.24
CA ARG A 8 17.41 -23.08 -12.95
C ARG A 8 16.54 -22.51 -11.82
N PRO A 9 16.48 -23.16 -10.65
CA PRO A 9 15.77 -22.63 -9.49
C PRO A 9 16.25 -21.21 -9.15
N ASN A 10 15.31 -20.35 -8.76
CA ASN A 10 15.63 -19.01 -8.28
C ASN A 10 16.57 -19.11 -7.07
N ILE A 11 17.70 -18.39 -7.14
CA ILE A 11 18.73 -18.34 -6.11
C ILE A 11 18.48 -17.25 -5.06
N ASN A 12 17.56 -16.33 -5.34
CA ASN A 12 17.25 -15.21 -4.46
C ASN A 12 16.08 -15.53 -3.52
N GLU A 13 16.12 -14.95 -2.33
CA GLU A 13 14.98 -14.92 -1.43
C GLU A 13 13.93 -13.90 -1.89
N ALA A 14 12.67 -14.17 -1.57
CA ALA A 14 11.58 -13.24 -1.83
C ALA A 14 11.51 -12.20 -0.71
N VAL A 15 11.33 -10.93 -1.10
CA VAL A 15 10.95 -9.89 -0.16
C VAL A 15 9.45 -9.89 0.05
N ASN A 16 8.99 -9.65 1.28
CA ASN A 16 7.57 -9.52 1.57
C ASN A 16 7.16 -8.03 1.48
N PRO A 17 6.38 -7.65 0.45
CA PRO A 17 6.06 -6.24 0.18
C PRO A 17 5.30 -5.57 1.31
N LEU A 18 4.43 -6.31 2.01
CA LEU A 18 3.67 -5.79 3.15
C LEU A 18 4.61 -5.44 4.30
N THR A 19 5.53 -6.34 4.65
CA THR A 19 6.49 -6.09 5.74
C THR A 19 7.42 -4.92 5.42
N ILE A 20 7.85 -4.79 4.16
CA ILE A 20 8.65 -3.65 3.71
C ILE A 20 7.85 -2.36 3.84
N ALA A 21 6.60 -2.33 3.39
CA ALA A 21 5.77 -1.13 3.47
C ALA A 21 5.51 -0.70 4.92
N ILE A 22 5.20 -1.65 5.80
CA ILE A 22 5.01 -1.35 7.22
C ILE A 22 6.32 -0.79 7.81
N ALA A 23 7.47 -1.42 7.53
CA ALA A 23 8.77 -0.94 8.01
C ALA A 23 9.16 0.43 7.41
N ALA A 24 8.75 0.71 6.17
CA ALA A 24 9.00 1.98 5.48
C ALA A 24 8.06 3.12 5.94
N GLY A 25 7.06 2.82 6.78
CA GLY A 25 6.14 3.83 7.33
C GLY A 25 4.88 4.09 6.50
N TYR A 26 4.46 3.14 5.67
CA TYR A 26 3.12 3.22 5.04
C TYR A 26 2.03 3.18 6.12
N THR A 27 1.02 4.03 5.94
CA THR A 27 -0.11 4.18 6.87
C THR A 27 -1.33 3.35 6.50
N PHE A 28 -1.31 2.73 5.31
CA PHE A 28 -2.32 1.77 4.88
C PHE A 28 -1.61 0.66 4.11
N VAL A 29 -1.81 -0.58 4.53
CA VAL A 29 -1.20 -1.76 3.90
C VAL A 29 -2.27 -2.84 3.75
N ALA A 30 -2.49 -3.27 2.53
CA ALA A 30 -3.46 -4.30 2.19
C ALA A 30 -2.89 -5.30 1.17
N ARG A 31 -3.50 -6.48 1.11
CA ARG A 31 -3.28 -7.46 0.03
C ARG A 31 -4.60 -7.84 -0.59
N ALA A 32 -4.66 -7.96 -1.91
CA ALA A 32 -5.85 -8.37 -2.64
C ALA A 32 -5.50 -9.37 -3.74
N TYR A 33 -6.52 -9.90 -4.41
CA TYR A 33 -6.35 -10.92 -5.45
C TYR A 33 -7.05 -10.52 -6.74
N ALA A 34 -6.37 -10.65 -7.87
CA ALA A 34 -6.85 -10.20 -9.18
C ALA A 34 -8.14 -10.91 -9.63
N TYR A 35 -8.34 -12.18 -9.25
CA TYR A 35 -9.55 -12.94 -9.62
C TYR A 35 -10.71 -12.81 -8.61
N ASP A 36 -10.53 -12.12 -7.47
CA ASP A 36 -11.65 -11.66 -6.62
C ASP A 36 -11.91 -10.17 -6.87
N ILE A 37 -12.53 -9.88 -8.02
CA ILE A 37 -12.74 -8.52 -8.52
C ILE A 37 -13.54 -7.66 -7.55
N LYS A 38 -14.55 -8.24 -6.88
CA LYS A 38 -15.42 -7.50 -5.95
C LYS A 38 -14.63 -7.04 -4.73
N HIS A 39 -13.85 -7.94 -4.14
CA HIS A 39 -12.98 -7.62 -3.01
C HIS A 39 -11.87 -6.65 -3.42
N LEU A 40 -11.19 -6.90 -4.54
CA LEU A 40 -10.13 -6.02 -5.04
C LEU A 40 -10.61 -4.59 -5.25
N LYS A 41 -11.78 -4.41 -5.88
CA LYS A 41 -12.41 -3.10 -6.07
C LYS A 41 -12.57 -2.37 -4.73
N GLU A 42 -13.02 -3.08 -3.70
CA GLU A 42 -13.27 -2.46 -2.40
C GLU A 42 -11.99 -2.10 -1.66
N ILE A 43 -10.96 -2.95 -1.74
CA ILE A 43 -9.63 -2.64 -1.19
C ILE A 43 -9.02 -1.42 -1.88
N ILE A 44 -9.12 -1.32 -3.21
CA ILE A 44 -8.61 -0.15 -3.96
C ILE A 44 -9.36 1.12 -3.54
N LYS A 45 -10.69 1.07 -3.39
CA LYS A 45 -11.48 2.21 -2.89
C LYS A 45 -11.01 2.67 -1.51
N GLN A 46 -10.81 1.73 -0.59
CA GLN A 46 -10.31 2.04 0.75
C GLN A 46 -8.91 2.68 0.69
N ALA A 47 -8.02 2.16 -0.16
CA ALA A 47 -6.68 2.72 -0.34
C ALA A 47 -6.69 4.15 -0.92
N ILE A 48 -7.58 4.44 -1.86
CA ILE A 48 -7.75 5.80 -2.43
C ILE A 48 -8.31 6.77 -1.41
N LEU A 49 -9.26 6.33 -0.59
CA LEU A 49 -9.90 7.17 0.43
C LEU A 49 -9.04 7.36 1.68
N HIS A 50 -8.02 6.51 1.88
CA HIS A 50 -7.12 6.57 3.01
C HIS A 50 -6.34 7.90 3.04
N LYS A 51 -6.38 8.58 4.18
CA LYS A 51 -5.60 9.82 4.40
C LYS A 51 -4.14 9.49 4.72
N GLY A 52 -3.36 9.18 3.70
CA GLY A 52 -1.94 8.92 3.83
C GLY A 52 -1.38 8.09 2.69
N LEU A 53 -0.19 7.52 2.90
CA LEU A 53 0.42 6.66 1.90
C LEU A 53 -0.12 5.23 2.05
N ALA A 54 -0.62 4.69 0.93
CA ALA A 54 -1.26 3.39 0.86
C ALA A 54 -0.52 2.42 -0.07
N LEU A 55 -0.36 1.17 0.36
CA LEU A 55 0.10 0.04 -0.46
C LEU A 55 -1.03 -1.00 -0.58
N VAL A 56 -1.29 -1.45 -1.80
CA VAL A 56 -2.10 -2.64 -2.09
C VAL A 56 -1.25 -3.65 -2.86
N ASP A 57 -0.86 -4.74 -2.21
CA ASP A 57 -0.20 -5.88 -2.83
C ASP A 57 -1.24 -6.74 -3.56
N ILE A 58 -1.23 -6.74 -4.90
CA ILE A 58 -2.21 -7.48 -5.69
C ILE A 58 -1.59 -8.78 -6.18
N LEU A 59 -2.04 -9.89 -5.59
CA LEU A 59 -1.72 -11.23 -6.08
C LEU A 59 -2.33 -11.40 -7.47
N GLN A 60 -1.48 -11.53 -8.49
CA GLN A 60 -1.88 -11.56 -9.89
C GLN A 60 -1.18 -12.71 -10.61
N PRO A 61 -1.91 -13.77 -11.00
CA PRO A 61 -1.34 -14.89 -11.75
C PRO A 61 -0.84 -14.46 -13.14
N CYS A 62 0.32 -14.97 -13.55
CA CYS A 62 0.90 -14.74 -14.88
C CYS A 62 0.88 -16.05 -15.69
N PRO A 63 -0.14 -16.28 -16.54
CA PRO A 63 -0.34 -17.57 -17.20
C PRO A 63 0.78 -17.95 -18.18
N THR A 64 1.51 -16.97 -18.71
CA THR A 64 2.57 -17.19 -19.70
C THR A 64 3.85 -17.75 -19.07
N TYR A 65 4.23 -17.26 -17.89
CA TYR A 65 5.59 -17.44 -17.35
C TYR A 65 5.65 -18.10 -15.97
N ASN A 66 4.65 -17.90 -15.10
CA ASN A 66 4.59 -18.50 -13.76
C ASN A 66 3.52 -19.60 -13.73
N ASP A 67 3.97 -20.83 -13.95
CA ASP A 67 3.19 -22.06 -13.94
C ASP A 67 3.00 -22.67 -12.54
N ILE A 68 3.47 -22.00 -11.49
CA ILE A 68 3.35 -22.47 -10.10
C ILE A 68 2.23 -21.72 -9.37
N ASN A 69 2.28 -20.39 -9.35
CA ASN A 69 1.27 -19.57 -8.65
C ASN A 69 0.12 -19.22 -9.60
N THR A 70 -0.57 -20.25 -10.09
CA THR A 70 -1.69 -20.11 -11.02
C THR A 70 -3.00 -19.76 -10.30
N LYS A 71 -4.05 -19.51 -11.09
CA LYS A 71 -5.39 -19.27 -10.54
C LYS A 71 -5.88 -20.47 -9.73
N GLU A 72 -5.65 -21.67 -10.24
CA GLU A 72 -6.04 -22.96 -9.67
C GLU A 72 -5.28 -23.20 -8.35
N TRP A 73 -4.00 -22.81 -8.30
CA TRP A 73 -3.20 -22.84 -7.07
C TRP A 73 -3.80 -21.94 -5.99
N TYR A 74 -4.15 -20.69 -6.30
CA TYR A 74 -4.81 -19.83 -5.31
C TYR A 74 -6.20 -20.37 -4.89
N ALA A 75 -6.93 -20.99 -5.82
CA ALA A 75 -8.22 -21.64 -5.56
C ALA A 75 -8.10 -22.94 -4.76
N GLY A 76 -6.90 -23.50 -4.62
CA GLY A 76 -6.66 -24.70 -3.83
C GLY A 76 -7.12 -25.99 -4.49
N GLU A 77 -7.08 -26.07 -5.82
CA GLU A 77 -7.50 -27.28 -6.56
C GLU A 77 -6.65 -28.52 -6.22
N ASP A 78 -5.39 -28.31 -5.83
CA ASP A 78 -4.48 -29.33 -5.29
C ASP A 78 -4.72 -29.64 -3.80
N ARG A 79 -5.68 -28.97 -3.15
CA ARG A 79 -6.01 -29.11 -1.72
C ARG A 79 -7.48 -29.46 -1.55
N VAL A 80 -7.84 -30.69 -1.91
CA VAL A 80 -9.21 -31.19 -1.78
C VAL A 80 -9.48 -31.64 -0.34
N ASP A 81 -10.55 -31.12 0.25
CA ASP A 81 -11.01 -31.55 1.57
C ASP A 81 -11.58 -32.99 1.49
N PRO A 82 -11.03 -33.97 2.23
CA PRO A 82 -11.49 -35.36 2.20
C PRO A 82 -12.97 -35.54 2.59
N LYS A 83 -13.55 -34.60 3.35
CA LYS A 83 -14.93 -34.70 3.81
C LYS A 83 -15.94 -34.17 2.80
N THR A 84 -15.60 -33.06 2.12
CA THR A 84 -16.52 -32.37 1.21
C THR A 84 -16.24 -32.65 -0.27
N GLY A 85 -15.04 -33.17 -0.60
CA GLY A 85 -14.58 -33.37 -1.96
C GLY A 85 -14.35 -32.07 -2.74
N LYS A 86 -14.35 -30.92 -2.06
CA LYS A 86 -14.19 -29.60 -2.67
C LYS A 86 -12.77 -29.04 -2.46
N PRO A 87 -12.26 -28.24 -3.41
CA PRO A 87 -11.03 -27.47 -3.22
C PRO A 87 -11.11 -26.56 -1.98
N THR A 88 -9.99 -26.44 -1.26
CA THR A 88 -9.82 -25.54 -0.11
C THR A 88 -8.96 -24.35 -0.53
N PRO A 89 -9.57 -23.16 -0.77
CA PRO A 89 -8.82 -21.97 -1.18
C PRO A 89 -7.69 -21.63 -0.22
N ARG A 90 -6.55 -21.19 -0.77
CA ARG A 90 -5.46 -20.67 0.05
C ARG A 90 -5.80 -19.29 0.60
N LEU A 91 -6.57 -18.51 -0.15
CA LEU A 91 -6.93 -17.16 0.22
C LEU A 91 -8.04 -17.15 1.27
N TYR A 92 -7.88 -16.33 2.32
CA TYR A 92 -8.95 -16.01 3.25
C TYR A 92 -8.95 -14.52 3.56
N LYS A 93 -10.12 -13.97 3.84
CA LYS A 93 -10.30 -12.54 4.09
C LYS A 93 -10.13 -12.21 5.55
N LEU A 94 -9.33 -11.20 5.85
CA LEU A 94 -9.06 -10.75 7.22
C LEU A 94 -10.33 -10.21 7.89
N GLU A 95 -11.18 -9.52 7.14
CA GLU A 95 -12.45 -8.99 7.63
C GLU A 95 -13.45 -10.09 8.01
N GLU A 96 -13.39 -11.26 7.39
CA GLU A 96 -14.28 -12.39 7.67
C GLU A 96 -13.90 -13.12 8.98
N VAL A 97 -12.65 -12.98 9.42
CA VAL A 97 -12.14 -13.61 10.65
C VAL A 97 -12.05 -12.63 11.82
N GLY A 98 -12.60 -11.42 11.68
CA GLY A 98 -12.63 -10.41 12.75
C GLY A 98 -11.26 -9.80 13.07
N TYR A 99 -10.34 -9.79 12.12
CA TYR A 99 -9.05 -9.09 12.29
C TYR A 99 -9.29 -7.57 12.27
N ASP A 100 -8.77 -6.86 13.27
CA ASP A 100 -8.86 -5.40 13.36
C ASP A 100 -7.53 -4.73 12.95
N PRO A 101 -7.44 -4.16 11.73
CA PRO A 101 -6.24 -3.51 11.22
C PRO A 101 -6.09 -2.06 11.66
N VAL A 102 -7.12 -1.46 12.26
CA VAL A 102 -7.18 -0.01 12.48
C VAL A 102 -6.45 0.36 13.76
N VAL A 103 -5.61 1.39 13.68
CA VAL A 103 -5.02 2.07 14.83
C VAL A 103 -6.01 3.15 15.29
N HIS A 104 -6.61 2.93 16.45
CA HIS A 104 -7.54 3.83 17.13
C HIS A 104 -6.83 4.76 18.11
N ASP A 105 -5.67 4.34 18.64
CA ASP A 105 -4.82 5.11 19.55
C ASP A 105 -3.34 4.97 19.17
N LEU A 106 -2.54 6.02 19.32
CA LEU A 106 -1.12 5.98 18.93
C LEU A 106 -0.29 5.02 19.79
N ASN A 107 -0.73 4.67 21.00
CA ASN A 107 -0.03 3.72 21.86
C ASN A 107 -0.10 2.28 21.33
N GLU A 108 -1.10 1.92 20.52
CA GLU A 108 -1.21 0.59 19.90
C GLU A 108 -0.58 0.51 18.50
N ASP A 109 -0.04 1.62 17.97
CA ASP A 109 0.56 1.69 16.63
C ASP A 109 1.64 0.60 16.42
N PHE A 110 2.53 0.43 17.41
CA PHE A 110 3.59 -0.57 17.33
C PHE A 110 3.03 -1.99 17.32
N ASP A 111 2.12 -2.31 18.23
CA ASP A 111 1.54 -3.65 18.35
C ASP A 111 0.74 -4.03 17.10
N LYS A 112 -0.03 -3.08 16.54
CA LYS A 112 -0.76 -3.27 15.28
C LYS A 112 0.20 -3.50 14.10
N LYS A 113 1.35 -2.82 14.05
CA LYS A 113 2.38 -3.07 13.03
C LYS A 113 2.98 -4.47 13.15
N ILE A 114 3.28 -4.92 14.36
CA ILE A 114 3.82 -6.28 14.59
C ILE A 114 2.78 -7.33 14.18
N ALA A 115 1.54 -7.22 14.63
CA ALA A 115 0.46 -8.12 14.26
C ALA A 115 0.25 -8.17 12.72
N ALA A 116 0.31 -7.02 12.05
CA ALA A 116 0.23 -6.92 10.60
C ALA A 116 1.41 -7.62 9.90
N MET A 117 2.63 -7.47 10.41
CA MET A 117 3.82 -8.14 9.87
C MET A 117 3.78 -9.66 10.09
N GLU A 118 3.30 -10.13 11.24
CA GLU A 118 3.09 -11.55 11.52
C GLU A 118 2.07 -12.14 10.54
N LYS A 119 0.91 -11.50 10.40
CA LYS A 119 -0.11 -11.91 9.43
C LYS A 119 0.41 -11.88 8.00
N ALA A 120 1.19 -10.88 7.62
CA ALA A 120 1.74 -10.76 6.27
C ALA A 120 2.65 -11.94 5.88
N ARG A 121 3.25 -12.63 6.86
CA ARG A 121 4.14 -13.79 6.67
C ARG A 121 3.40 -15.11 6.47
N GLU A 122 2.10 -15.17 6.75
CA GLU A 122 1.31 -16.36 6.44
C GLU A 122 1.32 -16.62 4.91
N TRP A 123 1.87 -17.76 4.52
CA TRP A 123 2.00 -18.17 3.13
C TRP A 123 1.94 -19.69 2.99
N GLY A 124 1.53 -20.18 1.81
CA GLY A 124 1.37 -21.59 1.51
C GLY A 124 -0.10 -22.00 1.59
N ASP A 125 -0.48 -22.71 2.64
CA ASP A 125 -1.82 -23.29 2.81
C ASP A 125 -2.89 -22.26 3.17
N LYS A 126 -2.48 -21.17 3.81
CA LYS A 126 -3.33 -20.04 4.13
C LYS A 126 -2.57 -18.76 3.78
N ILE A 127 -3.25 -17.87 3.07
CA ILE A 127 -2.73 -16.60 2.58
C ILE A 127 -3.80 -15.54 2.90
N PRO A 128 -3.55 -14.65 3.87
CA PRO A 128 -4.50 -13.59 4.17
C PRO A 128 -4.55 -12.56 3.04
N ILE A 129 -5.77 -12.12 2.74
CA ILE A 129 -6.08 -10.94 1.92
C ILE A 129 -7.00 -10.02 2.73
N GLY A 130 -7.03 -8.74 2.38
CA GLY A 130 -7.72 -7.71 3.12
C GLY A 130 -6.76 -6.62 3.59
N VAL A 131 -7.22 -5.77 4.51
CA VAL A 131 -6.41 -4.71 5.12
C VAL A 131 -5.64 -5.29 6.31
N PHE A 132 -4.32 -5.12 6.31
CA PHE A 132 -3.42 -5.61 7.36
C PHE A 132 -3.17 -4.54 8.41
N TYR A 133 -3.10 -3.29 7.98
CA TYR A 133 -2.75 -2.16 8.83
C TYR A 133 -3.34 -0.88 8.25
N LYS A 134 -3.93 -0.05 9.11
CA LYS A 134 -4.48 1.26 8.77
C LYS A 134 -4.30 2.23 9.95
N ASN A 135 -3.61 3.35 9.72
CA ASN A 135 -3.43 4.42 10.70
C ASN A 135 -3.65 5.78 10.03
N GLU A 136 -4.76 6.45 10.36
CA GLU A 136 -5.09 7.81 9.89
C GLU A 136 -4.83 8.90 10.95
N LEU A 137 -4.17 8.54 12.08
CA LEU A 137 -3.83 9.47 13.15
C LEU A 137 -2.56 10.28 12.86
N LEU A 138 -1.74 9.81 11.90
CA LEU A 138 -0.50 10.47 11.52
C LEU A 138 -0.76 11.57 10.47
N PRO A 139 -0.11 12.75 10.60
CA PRO A 139 -0.28 13.81 9.63
C PRO A 139 0.34 13.43 8.29
N THR A 140 -0.41 13.70 7.22
CA THR A 140 0.05 13.57 5.83
C THR A 140 1.19 14.53 5.53
N PHE A 141 1.88 14.30 4.40
CA PHE A 141 2.92 15.22 3.97
C PHE A 141 2.37 16.64 3.68
N GLN A 142 1.19 16.73 3.08
CA GLN A 142 0.52 18.01 2.81
C GLN A 142 0.23 18.78 4.10
N GLU A 143 -0.30 18.12 5.13
CA GLU A 143 -0.58 18.75 6.43
C GLU A 143 0.70 19.23 7.13
N ARG A 144 1.80 18.48 7.03
CA ARG A 144 3.10 18.90 7.57
C ARG A 144 3.68 20.09 6.81
N ILE A 145 3.53 20.15 5.49
CA ILE A 145 3.97 21.33 4.71
C ILE A 145 3.18 22.58 5.11
N THR A 146 1.90 22.46 5.44
CA THR A 146 1.08 23.62 5.86
C THR A 146 1.63 24.32 7.10
N GLN A 147 2.39 23.62 7.96
CA GLN A 147 3.08 24.25 9.10
C GLN A 147 4.19 25.22 8.68
N ARG A 148 4.74 25.07 7.46
CA ARG A 148 5.78 25.95 6.89
C ARG A 148 5.21 26.92 5.85
N ILE A 149 4.22 26.47 5.08
CA ILE A 149 3.56 27.25 4.03
C ILE A 149 2.05 27.20 4.31
N PRO A 150 1.51 28.14 5.10
CA PRO A 150 0.11 28.08 5.56
C PRO A 150 -0.92 28.01 4.44
N PHE A 151 -0.64 28.61 3.28
CA PHE A 151 -1.53 28.61 2.13
C PHE A 151 -1.40 27.40 1.20
N TYR A 152 -0.56 26.39 1.52
CA TYR A 152 -0.19 25.33 0.58
C TYR A 152 -1.38 24.52 0.03
N ILE A 153 -2.39 24.24 0.87
CA ILE A 153 -3.56 23.47 0.46
C ILE A 153 -4.52 24.34 -0.37
N GLU A 154 -4.69 25.61 0.00
CA GLU A 154 -5.61 26.53 -0.65
C GLU A 154 -5.06 27.03 -2.00
N ASN A 155 -3.77 27.36 -2.03
CA ASN A 155 -3.04 27.89 -3.18
C ASN A 155 -1.74 27.09 -3.45
N PRO A 156 -1.85 25.82 -3.85
CA PRO A 156 -0.69 24.98 -4.17
C PRO A 156 0.09 25.53 -5.37
N PRO A 157 1.36 25.12 -5.57
CA PRO A 157 2.21 25.63 -6.65
C PRO A 157 1.55 25.61 -8.04
N ALA A 158 0.77 24.57 -8.36
CA ALA A 158 0.08 24.44 -9.63
C ALA A 158 -1.05 25.47 -9.87
N LYS A 159 -1.54 26.14 -8.82
CA LYS A 159 -2.60 27.16 -8.91
C LYS A 159 -2.06 28.59 -8.80
N GLN A 160 -0.78 28.76 -8.48
CA GLN A 160 -0.21 30.09 -8.28
C GLN A 160 -0.06 30.82 -9.61
N LYS A 161 -0.49 32.09 -9.65
CA LYS A 161 -0.15 33.00 -10.75
C LYS A 161 1.35 33.33 -10.60
N ILE A 162 2.14 33.09 -11.64
CA ILE A 162 3.61 33.33 -11.62
C ILE A 162 4.03 34.51 -12.50
N CYS A 163 3.16 34.92 -13.43
CA CYS A 163 3.37 36.07 -14.29
C CYS A 163 2.10 36.91 -14.43
N ASP A 164 2.26 38.17 -14.79
CA ASP A 164 1.16 39.05 -15.19
C ASP A 164 0.68 38.70 -16.61
N ASP A 165 -0.33 39.44 -17.09
CA ASP A 165 -0.94 39.18 -18.39
C ASP A 165 0.00 39.52 -19.56
N ALA A 166 1.10 40.24 -19.29
CA ALA A 166 2.17 40.54 -20.24
C ALA A 166 3.32 39.51 -20.20
N GLY A 167 3.27 38.53 -19.28
CA GLY A 167 4.30 37.49 -19.12
C GLY A 167 5.45 37.88 -18.19
N SER A 168 5.39 39.02 -17.51
CA SER A 168 6.41 39.45 -16.55
C SER A 168 6.26 38.73 -15.21
N PRO A 169 7.34 38.35 -14.51
CA PRO A 169 7.26 37.71 -13.20
C PRO A 169 6.58 38.60 -12.16
N ILE A 170 5.68 38.02 -11.36
CA ILE A 170 5.00 38.75 -10.26
C ILE A 170 5.59 38.47 -8.88
N THR A 171 6.62 37.63 -8.81
CA THR A 171 7.27 37.29 -7.54
C THR A 171 8.17 38.43 -7.10
N ASP A 172 7.86 39.03 -5.95
CA ASP A 172 8.71 40.04 -5.31
C ASP A 172 9.92 39.35 -4.66
N ILE A 173 11.11 39.67 -5.15
CA ILE A 173 12.40 39.19 -4.63
C ILE A 173 13.24 40.31 -4.00
N ASP A 174 12.69 41.53 -3.86
CA ASP A 174 13.42 42.69 -3.33
C ASP A 174 13.89 42.47 -1.89
N VAL A 175 13.15 41.68 -1.12
CA VAL A 175 13.53 41.30 0.25
C VAL A 175 14.89 40.59 0.27
N PHE A 176 15.11 39.64 -0.64
CA PHE A 176 16.38 38.90 -0.73
C PHE A 176 17.53 39.81 -1.18
N PHE A 177 17.28 40.74 -2.11
CA PHE A 177 18.30 41.70 -2.53
C PHE A 177 18.70 42.68 -1.43
N LYS A 178 17.77 43.05 -0.53
CA LYS A 178 18.08 43.90 0.62
C LYS A 178 18.99 43.20 1.63
N GLU A 179 18.79 41.91 1.87
CA GLU A 179 19.65 41.11 2.77
C GLU A 179 21.10 40.99 2.27
N LEU A 180 21.31 41.02 0.95
CA LEU A 180 22.63 40.89 0.33
C LEU A 180 23.40 42.22 0.24
N ARG A 181 22.81 43.34 0.65
CA ARG A 181 23.53 44.63 0.66
C ARG A 181 24.54 44.64 1.81
N VAL A 182 25.82 44.57 1.46
CA VAL A 182 26.91 44.89 2.38
C VAL A 182 26.87 46.39 2.66
N THR A 183 26.78 46.75 3.95
CA THR A 183 26.87 48.15 4.41
C THR A 183 28.32 48.61 4.48
#